data_AF-A0A949CI69-F1
#
_entry.id   AF-A0A949CI69-F1
#
_cell.length_a   1.000
_cell.length_b   1.000
_cell.length_c   1.000
_cell.angle_alpha   90.00
_cell.angle_beta   90.00
_cell.angle_gamma   90.00
#
_symmetry.space_group_name_H-M   'P 1'
#
loop_
_entity.id
_entity.type
_entity.pdbx_description
1 polymer ?
#
loop_
_entity_poly.entity_id
_entity_poly.type
_entity_poly.pdbx_seq_one_letter_code
_entity_poly.pdbx_strand_id
1 'polypeptide(L)'
;MIRTQIQFPDPLYRRLKEIAEQKDWSLSEVMRKAAEHFVERFPATETIHEGWQFPTLDCCGDFLVDPVLICSEADVMERRDSE
;
A
#
# COMPACT_ATOMS: atom_id res chain seq x y z
N MET A 1 16.46 -3.32 -22.35
CA MET A 1 15.18 -3.97 -21.99
C MET A 1 15.49 -5.28 -21.27
N ILE A 2 14.79 -5.57 -20.18
CA ILE A 2 14.89 -6.86 -19.46
C ILE A 2 13.82 -7.79 -20.03
N ARG A 3 14.16 -9.07 -20.24
CA ARG A 3 13.18 -10.06 -20.69
C ARG A 3 12.33 -10.52 -19.50
N THR A 4 11.03 -10.27 -19.57
CA THR A 4 10.06 -10.70 -18.56
C THR A 4 9.01 -11.60 -19.21
N GLN A 5 8.69 -12.73 -18.57
CA GLN A 5 7.60 -13.60 -18.98
C GLN A 5 6.44 -13.42 -18.00
N ILE A 6 5.26 -13.06 -18.53
CA ILE A 6 4.04 -12.80 -17.77
C ILE A 6 2.95 -13.70 -18.33
N GLN A 7 2.13 -14.28 -17.46
CA GLN A 7 1.00 -15.13 -17.85
C GLN A 7 -0.28 -14.30 -17.91
N PHE A 8 -1.12 -14.57 -18.90
CA PHE A 8 -2.43 -13.96 -19.06
C PHE A 8 -3.50 -15.04 -19.16
N PRO A 9 -4.69 -14.80 -18.59
CA PRO A 9 -5.85 -15.62 -18.93
C PRO A 9 -6.10 -15.58 -20.45
N ASP A 10 -6.41 -16.73 -21.03
CA ASP A 10 -6.78 -16.88 -22.45
C ASP A 10 -7.69 -15.77 -23.00
N PRO A 11 -8.83 -15.44 -22.36
CA PRO A 11 -9.73 -14.41 -22.92
C PRO A 11 -9.07 -13.03 -22.98
N LEU A 12 -8.24 -12.69 -21.99
CA LEU A 12 -7.53 -11.41 -21.96
C LEU A 12 -6.46 -11.35 -23.05
N TYR A 13 -5.68 -12.42 -23.21
CA TYR A 13 -4.65 -12.50 -24.24
C TYR A 13 -5.23 -12.34 -25.65
N ARG A 14 -6.36 -13.01 -25.94
CA ARG A 14 -7.06 -12.87 -27.23
C ARG A 14 -7.50 -11.44 -27.48
N ARG A 15 -8.10 -10.80 -26.47
CA ARG A 15 -8.53 -9.42 -26.59
C ARG A 15 -7.37 -8.44 -26.85
N LEU A 16 -6.23 -8.66 -26.20
CA LEU A 16 -5.03 -7.85 -26.43
C LEU A 16 -4.48 -8.03 -27.85
N LYS A 17 -4.53 -9.25 -28.40
CA LYS A 17 -4.16 -9.51 -29.80
C LYS A 17 -5.06 -8.80 -30.79
N GLU A 18 -6.38 -8.85 -30.59
CA GLU A 18 -7.33 -8.13 -31.45
C GLU A 18 -7.05 -6.62 -31.47
N ILE A 19 -6.74 -6.03 -30.31
CA ILE A 19 -6.38 -4.61 -30.22
C ILE A 19 -5.07 -4.34 -30.96
N ALA A 20 -4.08 -5.22 -30.82
CA ALA A 20 -2.81 -5.11 -31.52
C ALA A 20 -3.01 -5.10 -33.04
N GLU A 21 -3.82 -6.03 -33.56
CA GLU A 21 -4.17 -6.12 -34.99
C GLU A 21 -4.94 -4.88 -35.47
N GLN A 22 -5.94 -4.42 -34.71
CA GLN A 22 -6.74 -3.23 -35.06
C GLN A 22 -5.91 -1.94 -35.12
N LYS A 23 -4.82 -1.86 -34.36
CA LYS A 23 -3.95 -0.70 -34.27
C LYS A 23 -2.67 -0.83 -35.09
N ASP A 24 -2.47 -1.95 -35.79
CA ASP A 24 -1.24 -2.32 -36.49
C ASP A 24 0.00 -2.23 -35.56
N TRP A 25 -0.16 -2.70 -34.33
CA TRP A 25 0.88 -2.70 -33.31
C TRP A 25 1.34 -4.12 -32.99
N SER A 26 2.59 -4.25 -32.53
CA SER A 26 3.02 -5.49 -31.90
C SER A 26 2.34 -5.67 -30.54
N LEU A 27 2.16 -6.93 -30.11
CA LEU A 27 1.62 -7.21 -28.77
C LEU A 27 2.50 -6.59 -27.67
N SER A 28 3.82 -6.59 -27.85
CA SER A 28 4.76 -5.96 -26.92
C SER A 28 4.52 -4.46 -26.77
N GLU A 29 4.13 -3.78 -27.85
CA GLU A 29 3.85 -2.35 -27.83
C GLU A 29 2.53 -2.03 -27.10
N VAL A 30 1.53 -2.88 -27.29
CA VAL A 30 0.28 -2.82 -26.51
C VAL A 30 0.58 -2.99 -25.03
N MET A 31 1.43 -3.98 -24.67
CA MET A 31 1.82 -4.24 -23.28
C MET A 31 2.62 -3.08 -22.68
N ARG A 32 3.54 -2.46 -23.43
CA ARG A 32 4.27 -1.28 -22.98
C ARG A 32 3.31 -0.14 -22.62
N LYS A 33 2.41 0.21 -23.55
CA LYS A 33 1.44 1.29 -23.35
C LYS A 33 0.49 1.01 -22.18
N ALA A 34 0.05 -0.24 -22.03
CA ALA A 34 -0.77 -0.64 -20.90
C ALA A 34 -0.03 -0.48 -19.56
N ALA A 35 1.26 -0.86 -19.51
CA ALA A 35 2.08 -0.70 -18.32
C ALA A 35 2.35 0.77 -17.99
N GLU A 36 2.66 1.61 -18.99
CA GLU A 36 2.84 3.06 -18.83
C GLU A 36 1.58 3.71 -18.26
N HIS A 37 0.42 3.43 -18.87
CA HIS A 37 -0.86 3.94 -18.38
C HIS A 37 -1.23 3.41 -16.98
N PHE A 38 -0.82 2.19 -16.64
CA PHE A 38 -1.04 1.64 -15.31
C PHE A 38 -0.20 2.38 -14.26
N VAL A 39 1.07 2.66 -14.55
CA VAL A 39 1.94 3.43 -13.65
C VAL A 39 1.44 4.87 -13.48
N GLU A 40 0.98 5.52 -14.56
CA GLU A 40 0.37 6.86 -14.48
C GLU A 40 -0.87 6.88 -13.58
N ARG A 41 -1.66 5.80 -13.60
CA ARG A 41 -2.88 5.67 -12.77
C ARG A 41 -2.58 5.44 -11.30
N PHE A 42 -1.45 4.80 -11.00
CA PHE A 42 -0.98 4.48 -9.64
C PHE A 42 0.40 5.10 -9.44
N PRO A 43 0.48 6.44 -9.28
CA PRO A 43 1.76 7.08 -9.02
C PRO A 43 2.36 6.48 -7.75
N ALA A 44 3.68 6.38 -7.72
CA ALA A 44 4.38 5.99 -6.50
C ALA A 44 3.96 6.97 -5.40
N THR A 45 3.19 6.47 -4.43
CA THR A 45 3.05 7.18 -3.18
C THR A 45 4.44 7.11 -2.56
N GLU A 46 5.08 8.26 -2.39
CA GLU A 46 6.25 8.34 -1.54
C GLU A 46 5.79 7.91 -0.14
N THR A 47 5.82 6.61 0.14
CA THR A 47 5.86 6.13 1.50
C THR A 47 7.25 6.50 1.98
N ILE A 48 7.41 7.77 2.34
CA ILE A 48 8.38 8.17 3.35
C ILE A 48 7.94 7.38 4.59
N HIS A 49 8.43 6.15 4.72
CA HIS A 49 8.42 5.43 5.98
C HIS A 49 9.49 6.07 6.88
N GLU A 50 9.39 7.37 7.12
CA GLU A 50 9.97 7.98 8.30
C GLU A 50 9.09 7.55 9.46
N GLY A 51 9.44 6.41 10.04
CA GLY A 51 8.90 5.91 11.30
C GLY A 51 7.37 5.83 11.31
N TRP A 52 6.82 4.64 11.11
CA TRP A 52 5.44 4.40 11.52
C TRP A 52 5.26 4.92 12.97
N GLN A 53 4.48 5.99 13.13
CA GLN A 53 4.14 6.59 14.42
C GLN A 53 2.72 6.19 14.78
N PHE A 54 2.55 5.71 16.01
CA PHE A 54 1.25 5.31 16.52
C PHE A 54 0.27 6.49 16.46
N PRO A 55 -0.96 6.31 15.92
CA PRO A 55 -1.90 7.41 15.80
C PRO A 55 -2.24 7.94 17.20
N THR A 56 -1.85 9.19 17.49
CA THR A 56 -2.24 9.86 18.72
C THR A 56 -3.66 10.40 18.55
N LEU A 57 -4.56 10.03 19.45
CA LEU A 57 -5.92 10.55 19.49
C LEU A 57 -5.89 11.94 20.14
N ASP A 58 -6.31 12.98 19.41
CA ASP A 58 -6.51 14.31 19.99
C ASP A 58 -7.84 14.32 20.76
N CYS A 59 -7.75 14.02 22.06
CA CYS A 59 -8.88 14.02 22.98
C CYS A 59 -9.26 15.43 23.49
N CYS A 60 -8.81 16.50 22.83
CA CYS A 60 -9.06 17.89 23.23
C CYS A 60 -8.50 18.21 24.63
N GLY A 61 -7.19 18.45 24.72
CA GLY A 61 -6.57 19.17 25.85
C GLY A 61 -5.33 18.53 26.50
N ASP A 62 -4.23 19.29 26.45
CA ASP A 62 -3.02 19.38 27.30
C ASP A 62 -2.21 18.15 27.75
N PHE A 63 -2.63 16.91 27.47
CA PHE A 63 -1.90 15.73 27.96
C PHE A 63 -1.46 14.80 26.84
N LEU A 64 -0.30 15.12 26.24
CA LEU A 64 0.54 14.13 25.56
C LEU A 64 1.30 13.35 26.63
N VAL A 65 0.74 12.24 27.09
CA VAL A 65 1.41 11.33 28.03
C VAL A 65 1.78 10.06 27.28
N ASP A 66 3.07 9.69 27.34
CA ASP A 66 3.54 8.41 26.83
C ASP A 66 2.82 7.28 27.61
N PRO A 67 2.06 6.40 26.94
CA PRO A 67 1.36 5.31 27.62
C PRO A 67 2.29 4.35 28.36
N VAL A 68 3.59 4.32 28.04
CA VAL A 68 4.60 3.54 28.78
C VAL A 68 4.88 4.13 30.17
N LEU A 69 4.68 5.44 30.35
CA LEU A 69 4.87 6.12 31.63
C LEU A 69 3.63 6.05 32.54
N ILE A 70 2.49 5.63 32.01
CA ILE A 70 1.25 5.45 32.78
C ILE A 70 1.26 4.06 33.38
N CYS A 71 1.21 3.95 34.71
CA CYS A 71 0.92 2.66 35.36
C CYS A 71 -0.44 2.18 34.84
N SER A 72 -0.47 0.98 34.25
CA SER A 72 -1.73 0.40 33.79
C SER A 72 -2.70 0.30 34.97
N GLU A 73 -4.00 0.44 34.72
CA GLU A 73 -5.02 0.27 35.77
C GLU A 73 -4.87 -1.09 36.48
N ALA A 74 -4.43 -2.12 35.75
CA ALA A 74 -4.09 -3.43 36.29
C ALA A 74 -2.96 -3.38 37.34
N ASP A 75 -1.86 -2.66 37.07
CA ASP A 75 -0.77 -2.46 38.03
C ASP A 75 -1.22 -1.71 39.31
N VAL A 76 -2.17 -0.78 39.17
CA VAL A 76 -2.73 -0.04 40.31
C VAL A 76 -3.62 -0.93 41.17
N MET A 77 -4.37 -1.85 40.54
CA MET A 77 -5.22 -2.80 41.26
C MET A 77 -4.39 -3.82 42.04
N GLU A 78 -3.31 -4.36 41.47
CA GLU A 78 -2.43 -5.31 42.16
C GLU A 78 -1.75 -4.70 43.40
N ARG A 79 -1.41 -3.40 43.34
CA ARG A 79 -0.83 -2.67 44.48
C ARG A 79 -1.84 -2.45 45.61
N ARG A 80 -3.13 -2.25 45.29
CA ARG A 80 -4.19 -2.09 46.29
C ARG A 80 -4.51 -3.37 47.04
N ASP A 81 -4.38 -4.53 46.39
CA ASP A 81 -4.58 -5.83 47.04
C ASP A 81 -3.39 -6.25 47.93
N SER A 82 -2.27 -5.52 47.84
CA SER A 82 -1.05 -5.80 48.60
C SER A 82 -0.88 -4.97 49.88
N GLU A 83 -1.82 -4.06 50.20
CA GLU A 83 -1.90 -3.25 51.42
C GLU A 83 -2.96 -3.74 52.42
#